data_AF-A0A177DU15-F1
#
_entry.id   AF-A0A177DU15-F1
#
_cell.length_a   1.000
_cell.length_b   1.000
_cell.length_c   1.000
_cell.angle_alpha   90.00
_cell.angle_beta   90.00
_cell.angle_gamma   90.00
#
_symmetry.space_group_name_H-M   'P 1'
#
loop_
_entity.id
_entity.type
_entity.pdbx_description
1 polymer ?
#
loop_
_entity_poly.entity_id
_entity_poly.type
_entity_poly.pdbx_seq_one_letter_code
_entity_poly.pdbx_strand_id
1 'polypeptide(L)'
;MADNRKVGVLGGGQLGRMLIEAANRLNIQVNVLDVAGSPAKQISTHDGHIEGSFKDAAAVKKLAESSDVVTVEIEHVDTHMLEEVSGQVVVEPSWKTLRTIKDKYAQKQYLKEHGVDVADSIDLEGKGVAGLKEVGASYGYPFMLKSKTEAYDGKGNFVVKTEADVDAAFEALGKRPLYAERWADFRMELAVMVVKTKDGVLTFPTVETVHEDSICKLTYAPPRNVAEEAAQRAQELAKKAIGAFEGKGVFGVEMFLLKDDSLLINEIAPRPHNSGHYTIEACPISQYDAHLRAILDLPISQSSLRLREPSIMLNILGGKTPDSHVQVAKKALESPNASIHLYGKGDARPGRKMGHITITAPTLVAAEREIQPLVDFVDNQKGKNVESRSSESSKEDPLVAVIMGSDSDLPVLRAGLEILTKLQIPFTTRITSAHRTPDWLREFSKTASQTSLKVIIGAAGGAAHLPGMCASWTTLPVIGLPVKASVMDGWDSLVSMTQMPRGEPVATVGINNSTNAALLAVRILGAEDKTIRERLRVWMEGNENEVMRKDKALLEDGWETYLKGMGK
;
A
#
# COMPACT_ATOMS: atom_id res chain seq x y z
N MET A 1 18.77 28.01 -3.33
CA MET A 1 18.06 27.67 -2.08
C MET A 1 16.59 27.90 -2.28
N ALA A 2 15.74 26.92 -1.95
CA ALA A 2 14.30 27.15 -1.84
C ALA A 2 13.93 27.90 -0.54
N ASP A 3 14.77 27.78 0.50
CA ASP A 3 14.68 28.51 1.77
C ASP A 3 16.11 28.68 2.34
N ASN A 4 16.38 29.76 3.07
CA ASN A 4 17.70 30.05 3.63
C ASN A 4 17.84 29.66 5.11
N ARG A 5 16.74 29.27 5.76
CA ARG A 5 16.76 28.80 7.14
C ARG A 5 17.47 27.46 7.26
N LYS A 6 18.16 27.27 8.38
CA LYS A 6 18.90 26.07 8.74
C LYS A 6 18.05 25.19 9.64
N VAL A 7 17.98 23.90 9.31
CA VAL A 7 17.27 22.90 10.11
C VAL A 7 18.27 22.11 10.95
N GLY A 8 18.10 22.10 12.26
CA GLY A 8 18.81 21.20 13.18
C GLY A 8 18.01 19.91 13.38
N VAL A 9 18.67 18.76 13.35
CA VAL A 9 18.02 17.45 13.56
C VAL A 9 18.70 16.71 14.71
N LEU A 10 17.90 16.33 15.70
CA LEU A 10 18.33 15.43 16.78
C LEU A 10 18.22 13.97 16.31
N GLY A 11 19.37 13.32 16.12
CA GLY A 11 19.48 11.98 15.57
C GLY A 11 19.84 11.96 14.08
N GLY A 12 20.79 11.11 13.72
CA GLY A 12 21.36 10.94 12.39
C GLY A 12 21.10 9.56 11.81
N GLY A 13 20.02 8.89 12.22
CA GLY A 13 19.59 7.60 11.73
C GLY A 13 19.09 7.62 10.28
N GLN A 14 18.40 6.54 9.88
CA GLN A 14 17.92 6.39 8.50
C GLN A 14 16.89 7.44 8.09
N LEU A 15 16.05 7.91 9.02
CA LEU A 15 15.04 8.90 8.66
C LEU A 15 15.70 10.26 8.46
N GLY A 16 16.76 10.56 9.22
CA GLY A 16 17.57 11.76 9.07
C GLY A 16 18.34 11.75 7.74
N ARG A 17 18.80 10.56 7.31
CA ARG A 17 19.36 10.36 5.97
C ARG A 17 18.35 10.74 4.88
N MET A 18 17.16 10.14 4.87
CA MET A 18 16.15 10.46 3.86
C MET A 18 15.65 11.92 3.96
N LEU A 19 15.70 12.52 5.15
CA LEU A 19 15.46 13.96 5.33
C LEU A 19 16.52 14.81 4.63
N ILE A 20 17.81 14.47 4.75
CA ILE A 20 18.91 15.14 4.02
C ILE A 20 18.76 14.96 2.51
N GLU A 21 18.37 13.78 2.03
CA GLU A 21 18.12 13.55 0.60
C GLU A 21 17.04 14.50 0.06
N ALA A 22 15.95 14.68 0.80
CA ALA A 22 14.91 15.66 0.46
C ALA A 22 15.41 17.11 0.57
N ALA A 23 16.19 17.43 1.60
CA ALA A 23 16.73 18.78 1.81
C ALA A 23 17.72 19.19 0.70
N ASN A 24 18.58 18.28 0.27
CA ASN A 24 19.55 18.49 -0.80
C ASN A 24 18.85 18.89 -2.12
N ARG A 25 17.70 18.29 -2.43
CA ARG A 25 16.89 18.66 -3.62
C ARG A 25 16.35 20.09 -3.56
N LEU A 26 16.10 20.59 -2.35
CA LEU A 26 15.63 21.96 -2.09
C LEU A 26 16.79 22.93 -1.80
N ASN A 27 18.02 22.41 -1.75
CA ASN A 27 19.22 23.11 -1.31
C ASN A 27 19.04 23.73 0.10
N ILE A 28 18.35 23.04 1.01
CA ILE A 28 18.14 23.47 2.40
C ILE A 28 19.24 22.86 3.27
N GLN A 29 19.86 23.67 4.13
CA GLN A 29 20.94 23.19 5.01
C GLN A 29 20.36 22.45 6.22
N VAL A 30 20.86 21.24 6.49
CA VAL A 30 20.43 20.38 7.61
C VAL A 30 21.63 19.99 8.48
N ASN A 31 21.72 20.59 9.67
CA ASN A 31 22.72 20.26 10.67
C ASN A 31 22.22 19.09 11.53
N VAL A 32 23.08 18.11 11.81
CA VAL A 32 22.69 16.87 12.51
C VAL A 32 23.52 16.72 13.77
N LEU A 33 22.85 16.45 14.89
CA LEU A 33 23.49 16.02 16.14
C LEU A 33 23.40 14.49 16.28
N ASP A 34 24.55 13.83 16.10
CA ASP A 34 24.73 12.39 16.33
C ASP A 34 26.23 12.05 16.34
N VAL A 35 26.60 10.78 16.50
CA VAL A 35 27.96 10.27 16.33
C VAL A 35 28.50 10.51 14.92
N ALA A 36 29.83 10.55 14.79
CA ALA A 36 30.50 10.59 13.49
C ALA A 36 30.10 9.38 12.62
N GLY A 37 29.99 9.61 11.30
CA GLY A 37 29.65 8.55 10.34
C GLY A 37 28.22 7.99 10.46
N SER A 38 27.33 8.63 11.21
CA SER A 38 25.90 8.28 11.25
C SER A 38 25.26 8.37 9.86
N PRO A 39 24.24 7.54 9.54
CA PRO A 39 23.62 7.46 8.22
C PRO A 39 23.30 8.80 7.55
N ALA A 40 22.80 9.77 8.31
CA ALA A 40 22.48 11.10 7.81
C ALA A 40 23.73 11.90 7.41
N LYS A 41 24.76 11.92 8.27
CA LYS A 41 26.00 12.67 8.03
C LYS A 41 26.77 12.16 6.81
N GLN A 42 26.63 10.90 6.45
CA GLN A 42 27.32 10.27 5.30
C GLN A 42 27.00 10.91 3.94
N ILE A 43 25.85 11.57 3.81
CA ILE A 43 25.34 12.09 2.52
C ILE A 43 25.09 13.60 2.55
N SER A 44 25.53 14.26 3.62
CA SER A 44 25.47 15.71 3.70
C SER A 44 26.53 16.34 2.82
N THR A 45 26.22 17.51 2.27
CA THR A 45 27.14 18.28 1.42
C THR A 45 27.93 19.33 2.20
N HIS A 46 27.78 19.41 3.54
CA HIS A 46 28.44 20.41 4.39
C HIS A 46 28.85 19.83 5.75
N ASP A 47 29.83 20.46 6.40
CA ASP A 47 30.42 20.01 7.67
C ASP A 47 29.78 20.62 8.92
N GLY A 48 28.61 21.25 8.78
CA GLY A 48 27.88 21.95 9.85
C GLY A 48 27.28 21.05 10.94
N HIS A 49 27.63 19.77 10.96
CA HIS A 49 27.11 18.80 11.91
C HIS A 49 27.77 18.92 13.28
N ILE A 50 27.06 18.45 14.32
CA ILE A 50 27.58 18.39 15.67
C ILE A 50 27.82 16.93 16.03
N GLU A 51 29.04 16.61 16.38
CA GLU A 51 29.37 15.30 16.93
C GLU A 51 29.05 15.26 18.41
N GLY A 52 28.22 14.30 18.82
CA GLY A 52 27.81 14.17 20.21
C GLY A 52 26.55 13.33 20.37
N SER A 53 26.10 13.25 21.61
CA SER A 53 24.85 12.59 21.97
C SER A 53 23.73 13.62 22.06
N PHE A 54 22.54 13.31 21.53
CA PHE A 54 21.33 14.10 21.76
C PHE A 54 20.79 13.99 23.21
N LYS A 55 21.49 13.25 24.09
CA LYS A 55 21.29 13.26 25.55
C LYS A 55 22.20 14.27 26.26
N ASP A 56 23.15 14.89 25.55
CA ASP A 56 24.03 15.92 26.11
C ASP A 56 23.43 17.31 25.87
N ALA A 57 23.09 17.99 26.95
CA ALA A 57 22.53 19.34 26.95
C ALA A 57 23.39 20.35 26.19
N ALA A 58 24.72 20.28 26.34
CA ALA A 58 25.64 21.21 25.68
C ALA A 58 25.62 21.02 24.17
N ALA A 59 25.58 19.78 23.70
CA ALA A 59 25.50 19.46 22.28
C ALA A 59 24.15 19.87 21.67
N VAL A 60 23.03 19.66 22.39
CA VAL A 60 21.70 20.12 21.95
C VAL A 60 21.65 21.64 21.85
N LYS A 61 22.21 22.36 22.83
CA LYS A 61 22.28 23.83 22.81
C LYS A 61 23.09 24.34 21.62
N LYS A 62 24.25 23.74 21.35
CA LYS A 62 25.08 24.08 20.17
C LYS A 62 24.31 23.86 18.85
N LEU A 63 23.45 22.84 18.77
CA LEU A 63 22.59 22.61 17.61
C LEU A 63 21.56 23.73 17.47
N ALA A 64 20.91 24.09 18.57
CA ALA A 64 19.94 25.18 18.62
C ALA A 64 20.57 26.52 18.18
N GLU A 65 21.76 26.86 18.67
CA GLU A 65 22.48 28.10 18.32
C GLU A 65 22.86 28.20 16.83
N SER A 66 22.91 27.08 16.12
CA SER A 66 23.30 27.01 14.70
C SER A 66 22.14 26.71 13.76
N SER A 67 20.91 26.73 14.26
CA SER A 67 19.68 26.36 13.54
C SER A 67 18.59 27.43 13.71
N ASP A 68 17.75 27.59 12.70
CA ASP A 68 16.53 28.41 12.80
C ASP A 68 15.32 27.58 13.27
N VAL A 69 15.33 26.28 12.95
CA VAL A 69 14.32 25.30 13.36
C VAL A 69 15.02 24.01 13.80
N VAL A 70 14.62 23.42 14.92
CA VAL A 70 15.08 22.11 15.40
C VAL A 70 13.94 21.10 15.30
N THR A 71 14.22 19.93 14.70
CA THR A 71 13.33 18.78 14.64
C THR A 71 14.01 17.52 15.18
N VAL A 72 13.26 16.43 15.27
CA VAL A 72 13.71 15.15 15.84
C VAL A 72 13.56 14.01 14.86
N GLU A 73 14.59 13.18 14.78
CA GLU A 73 14.54 11.92 14.07
C GLU A 73 14.09 10.75 14.95
N ILE A 74 14.34 10.88 16.26
CA ILE A 74 14.16 9.83 17.25
C ILE A 74 13.20 10.29 18.35
N GLU A 75 12.36 9.38 18.84
CA GLU A 75 11.40 9.68 19.92
C GLU A 75 12.06 9.80 21.31
N HIS A 76 13.25 9.25 21.48
CA HIS A 76 13.94 9.17 22.78
C HIS A 76 14.84 10.38 23.07
N VAL A 77 14.41 11.56 22.62
CA VAL A 77 15.06 12.84 22.95
C VAL A 77 14.70 13.29 24.37
N ASP A 78 15.55 14.13 24.95
CA ASP A 78 15.22 14.81 26.20
C ASP A 78 14.33 16.02 25.94
N THR A 79 13.07 15.90 26.32
CA THR A 79 12.06 16.95 26.09
C THR A 79 12.18 18.13 27.06
N HIS A 80 12.93 18.00 28.16
CA HIS A 80 13.23 19.14 29.03
C HIS A 80 14.31 20.03 28.40
N MET A 81 15.30 19.42 27.74
CA MET A 81 16.29 20.17 26.96
C MET A 81 15.65 20.89 25.78
N LEU A 82 14.70 20.24 25.10
CA LEU A 82 13.93 20.89 24.02
C LEU A 82 13.07 22.06 24.51
N GLU A 83 12.51 21.96 25.72
CA GLU A 83 11.80 23.07 26.36
C GLU A 83 12.75 24.24 26.65
N GLU A 84 13.93 23.97 27.20
CA GLU A 84 14.95 25.00 27.51
C GLU A 84 15.42 25.76 26.25
N VAL A 85 15.70 25.06 25.15
CA VAL A 85 16.15 25.71 23.90
C VAL A 85 15.03 26.35 23.11
N SER A 86 13.75 26.06 23.42
CA SER A 86 12.60 26.60 22.68
C SER A 86 12.45 28.13 22.80
N GLY A 87 13.10 28.76 23.78
CA GLY A 87 13.20 30.21 23.88
C GLY A 87 14.21 30.86 22.91
N GLN A 88 15.06 30.05 22.26
CA GLN A 88 16.15 30.50 21.37
C GLN A 88 15.94 30.05 19.92
N VAL A 89 15.33 28.89 19.71
CA VAL A 89 15.09 28.30 18.38
C VAL A 89 13.67 27.74 18.30
N VAL A 90 13.09 27.73 17.10
CA VAL A 90 11.79 27.08 16.87
C VAL A 90 11.97 25.56 16.96
N VAL A 91 11.16 24.86 17.77
CA VAL A 91 11.21 23.40 17.91
C VAL A 91 9.94 22.80 17.31
N GLU A 92 10.08 21.97 16.28
CA GLU A 92 8.96 21.36 15.56
C GLU A 92 9.15 19.85 15.33
N PRO A 93 8.17 19.00 15.65
CA PRO A 93 6.96 19.33 16.41
C PRO A 93 7.25 19.92 17.78
N SER A 94 6.29 20.66 18.34
CA SER A 94 6.42 21.31 19.66
C SER A 94 6.93 20.34 20.72
N TRP A 95 7.83 20.81 21.59
CA TRP A 95 8.37 20.00 22.68
C TRP A 95 7.28 19.44 23.61
N LYS A 96 6.12 20.13 23.74
CA LYS A 96 4.96 19.64 24.50
C LYS A 96 4.34 18.40 23.85
N THR A 97 4.20 18.44 22.52
CA THR A 97 3.71 17.33 21.72
C THR A 97 4.66 16.14 21.81
N LEU A 98 5.96 16.39 21.67
CA LEU A 98 6.99 15.36 21.84
C LEU A 98 6.93 14.72 23.24
N ARG A 99 6.79 15.53 24.30
CA ARG A 99 6.67 15.07 25.69
C ARG A 99 5.45 14.20 25.91
N THR A 100 4.30 14.62 25.40
CA THR A 100 3.04 13.89 25.54
C THR A 100 3.07 12.56 24.78
N ILE A 101 3.58 12.57 23.54
CA ILE A 101 3.62 11.39 22.67
C ILE A 101 4.66 10.37 23.12
N LYS A 102 5.77 10.81 23.74
CA LYS A 102 6.83 9.95 24.28
C LYS A 102 6.33 8.99 25.37
N ASP A 103 5.34 9.40 26.14
CA ASP A 103 4.61 8.51 27.07
C ASP A 103 3.35 7.97 26.35
N LYS A 104 3.37 6.68 26.01
CA LYS A 104 2.32 6.03 25.24
C LYS A 104 0.98 5.95 25.99
N TYR A 105 0.99 5.98 27.32
CA TYR A 105 -0.24 6.05 28.11
C TYR A 105 -0.78 7.49 28.13
N ALA A 106 0.08 8.49 28.38
CA ALA A 106 -0.31 9.90 28.34
C ALA A 106 -0.85 10.31 26.96
N GLN A 107 -0.22 9.83 25.88
CA GLN A 107 -0.72 9.97 24.51
C GLN A 107 -2.16 9.49 24.38
N LYS A 108 -2.50 8.32 24.93
CA LYS A 108 -3.85 7.75 24.84
C LYS A 108 -4.87 8.54 25.64
N GLN A 109 -4.51 8.96 26.85
CA GLN A 109 -5.39 9.82 27.65
C GLN A 109 -5.66 11.13 26.91
N TYR A 110 -4.62 11.77 26.38
CA TYR A 110 -4.75 13.00 25.59
C TYR A 110 -5.66 12.82 24.37
N LEU A 111 -5.52 11.71 23.63
CA LEU A 111 -6.39 11.39 22.50
C LEU A 111 -7.85 11.19 22.93
N LYS A 112 -8.10 10.45 24.02
CA LYS A 112 -9.46 10.24 24.57
C LYS A 112 -10.11 11.55 24.99
N GLU A 113 -9.37 12.43 25.66
CA GLU A 113 -9.84 13.76 26.07
C GLU A 113 -10.28 14.62 24.87
N HIS A 114 -9.70 14.38 23.70
CA HIS A 114 -10.06 15.05 22.44
C HIS A 114 -11.04 14.23 21.57
N GLY A 115 -11.69 13.22 22.16
CA GLY A 115 -12.72 12.40 21.52
C GLY A 115 -12.19 11.54 20.37
N VAL A 116 -10.93 11.11 20.44
CA VAL A 116 -10.31 10.21 19.47
C VAL A 116 -10.32 8.80 20.00
N ASP A 117 -10.86 7.87 19.21
CA ASP A 117 -11.00 6.48 19.62
C ASP A 117 -9.64 5.78 19.67
N VAL A 118 -9.34 5.18 20.82
CA VAL A 118 -8.14 4.39 21.12
C VAL A 118 -8.56 3.17 21.95
N ALA A 119 -7.71 2.14 22.01
CA ALA A 119 -7.95 1.01 22.90
C ALA A 119 -8.10 1.44 24.37
N ASP A 120 -9.01 0.79 25.09
CA ASP A 120 -9.19 0.98 26.52
C ASP A 120 -7.90 0.63 27.27
N SER A 121 -7.46 1.50 28.17
CA SER A 121 -6.15 1.40 28.81
C SER A 121 -6.20 1.79 30.28
N ILE A 122 -5.40 1.11 31.11
CA ILE A 122 -5.31 1.30 32.56
C ILE A 122 -3.84 1.50 32.95
N ASP A 123 -3.59 2.53 33.75
CA ASP A 123 -2.29 2.75 34.38
C ASP A 123 -1.99 1.67 35.44
N LEU A 124 -0.75 1.17 35.43
CA LEU A 124 -0.23 0.16 36.35
C LEU A 124 0.86 0.67 37.29
N GLU A 125 1.14 1.98 37.27
CA GLU A 125 2.10 2.61 38.17
C GLU A 125 1.80 2.28 39.64
N GLY A 126 2.80 1.71 40.33
CA GLY A 126 2.70 1.30 41.74
C GLY A 126 1.82 0.07 42.03
N LYS A 127 1.18 -0.56 41.02
CA LYS A 127 0.23 -1.66 41.26
C LYS A 127 0.83 -3.07 41.25
N GLY A 128 1.99 -3.24 40.62
CA GLY A 128 2.69 -4.53 40.56
C GLY A 128 1.87 -5.67 39.92
N VAL A 129 2.14 -6.90 40.36
CA VAL A 129 1.46 -8.14 39.93
C VAL A 129 -0.04 -8.10 40.23
N ALA A 130 -0.44 -7.54 41.38
CA ALA A 130 -1.85 -7.43 41.76
C ALA A 130 -2.65 -6.60 40.75
N GLY A 131 -2.10 -5.47 40.28
CA GLY A 131 -2.72 -4.65 39.24
C GLY A 131 -2.92 -5.39 37.92
N LEU A 132 -2.00 -6.28 37.53
CA LEU A 132 -2.16 -7.10 36.33
C LEU A 132 -3.30 -8.11 36.45
N LYS A 133 -3.48 -8.70 37.64
CA LYS A 133 -4.61 -9.60 37.92
C LYS A 133 -5.96 -8.85 37.90
N GLU A 134 -5.99 -7.64 38.44
CA GLU A 134 -7.17 -6.76 38.37
C GLU A 134 -7.54 -6.40 36.93
N VAL A 135 -6.54 -6.11 36.08
CA VAL A 135 -6.76 -5.89 34.65
C VAL A 135 -7.36 -7.14 34.01
N GLY A 136 -6.81 -8.33 34.28
CA GLY A 136 -7.34 -9.59 33.79
C GLY A 136 -8.81 -9.82 34.20
N ALA A 137 -9.17 -9.47 35.44
CA ALA A 137 -10.55 -9.56 35.93
C ALA A 137 -11.50 -8.54 35.26
N SER A 138 -11.00 -7.36 34.86
CA SER A 138 -11.78 -6.29 34.25
C SER A 138 -11.92 -6.39 32.73
N TYR A 139 -10.81 -6.63 32.02
CA TYR A 139 -10.76 -6.69 30.56
C TYR A 139 -10.92 -8.11 30.01
N GLY A 140 -10.75 -9.13 30.85
CA GLY A 140 -10.56 -10.49 30.39
C GLY A 140 -9.16 -10.71 29.80
N TYR A 141 -8.96 -11.90 29.25
CA TYR A 141 -7.75 -12.28 28.53
C TYR A 141 -8.07 -12.63 27.06
N PRO A 142 -7.16 -12.37 26.11
CA PRO A 142 -5.87 -11.71 26.32
C PRO A 142 -6.01 -10.20 26.59
N PHE A 143 -4.98 -9.61 27.18
CA PHE A 143 -4.75 -8.16 27.18
C PHE A 143 -3.27 -7.87 26.85
N MET A 144 -2.97 -6.63 26.47
CA MET A 144 -1.61 -6.22 26.11
C MET A 144 -0.99 -5.40 27.25
N LEU A 145 0.11 -5.87 27.81
CA LEU A 145 0.95 -5.12 28.75
C LEU A 145 1.99 -4.32 27.98
N LYS A 146 2.08 -3.02 28.23
CA LYS A 146 3.01 -2.11 27.52
C LYS A 146 3.80 -1.24 28.49
N SER A 147 5.05 -0.97 28.13
CA SER A 147 5.89 0.07 28.74
C SER A 147 5.40 1.44 28.29
N LYS A 148 5.25 2.40 29.22
CA LYS A 148 4.85 3.79 28.89
C LYS A 148 5.88 4.47 27.98
N THR A 149 7.17 4.22 28.21
CA THR A 149 8.28 4.82 27.47
C THR A 149 9.22 3.77 26.89
N GLU A 150 10.08 4.17 25.95
CA GLU A 150 11.14 3.33 25.37
C GLU A 150 10.64 2.01 24.73
N ALA A 151 9.40 2.02 24.24
CA ALA A 151 8.82 0.93 23.47
C ALA A 151 8.98 1.19 21.96
N TYR A 152 9.48 0.20 21.23
CA TYR A 152 9.65 0.24 19.78
C TYR A 152 9.85 -1.19 19.24
N ASP A 153 9.39 -1.47 18.01
CA ASP A 153 9.63 -2.75 17.31
C ASP A 153 9.34 -3.97 18.23
N GLY A 154 8.21 -3.95 18.95
CA GLY A 154 7.78 -4.97 19.91
C GLY A 154 8.44 -4.94 21.30
N LYS A 155 9.59 -4.27 21.46
CA LYS A 155 10.21 -4.11 22.78
C LYS A 155 9.30 -3.29 23.67
N GLY A 156 9.13 -3.75 24.91
CA GLY A 156 8.23 -3.09 25.86
C GLY A 156 6.78 -3.54 25.74
N ASN A 157 6.45 -4.54 24.89
CA ASN A 157 5.13 -5.14 24.81
C ASN A 157 5.18 -6.60 25.30
N PHE A 158 4.13 -7.04 25.99
CA PHE A 158 3.95 -8.43 26.41
C PHE A 158 2.46 -8.80 26.34
N VAL A 159 2.14 -9.87 25.61
CA VAL A 159 0.76 -10.37 25.52
C VAL A 159 0.47 -11.27 26.71
N VAL A 160 -0.44 -10.86 27.58
CA VAL A 160 -0.90 -11.66 28.72
C VAL A 160 -2.11 -12.45 28.25
N LYS A 161 -1.94 -13.75 27.95
CA LYS A 161 -2.98 -14.58 27.33
C LYS A 161 -3.89 -15.25 28.37
N THR A 162 -3.39 -15.44 29.58
CA THR A 162 -4.07 -16.08 30.69
C THR A 162 -3.56 -15.52 32.02
N GLU A 163 -4.23 -15.83 33.13
CA GLU A 163 -3.75 -15.44 34.46
C GLU A 163 -2.36 -16.01 34.78
N ALA A 164 -2.02 -17.21 34.27
CA ALA A 164 -0.71 -17.83 34.48
C ALA A 164 0.45 -17.05 33.85
N ASP A 165 0.17 -16.18 32.87
CA ASP A 165 1.20 -15.36 32.21
C ASP A 165 1.55 -14.09 33.01
N VAL A 166 0.78 -13.75 34.06
CA VAL A 166 0.91 -12.48 34.78
C VAL A 166 2.29 -12.30 35.41
N ASP A 167 2.80 -13.33 36.10
CA ASP A 167 4.10 -13.25 36.77
C ASP A 167 5.23 -13.10 35.74
N ALA A 168 5.18 -13.87 34.64
CA ALA A 168 6.14 -13.77 33.54
C ALA A 168 6.10 -12.39 32.85
N ALA A 169 4.91 -11.81 32.67
CA ALA A 169 4.72 -10.48 32.11
C ALA A 169 5.35 -9.40 33.01
N PHE A 170 5.17 -9.52 34.33
CA PHE A 170 5.75 -8.60 35.30
C PHE A 170 7.27 -8.77 35.42
N GLU A 171 7.80 -9.99 35.36
CA GLU A 171 9.26 -10.20 35.32
C GLU A 171 9.89 -9.58 34.07
N ALA A 172 9.21 -9.69 32.92
CA ALA A 172 9.70 -9.14 31.66
C ALA A 172 9.73 -7.61 31.64
N LEU A 173 8.70 -6.93 32.18
CA LEU A 173 8.50 -5.48 31.99
C LEU A 173 8.40 -4.66 33.28
N GLY A 174 8.17 -5.28 34.44
CA GLY A 174 7.80 -4.64 35.73
C GLY A 174 8.79 -3.64 36.32
N LYS A 175 10.01 -3.55 35.76
CA LYS A 175 11.02 -2.53 36.12
C LYS A 175 10.82 -1.19 35.40
N ARG A 176 9.82 -1.09 34.53
CA ARG A 176 9.50 0.12 33.76
C ARG A 176 8.13 0.66 34.20
N PRO A 177 7.82 1.94 33.93
CA PRO A 177 6.44 2.41 34.06
C PRO A 177 5.56 1.67 33.04
N LEU A 178 4.48 1.04 33.51
CA LEU A 178 3.63 0.18 32.68
C LEU A 178 2.20 0.68 32.61
N TYR A 179 1.52 0.27 31.56
CA TYR A 179 0.07 0.34 31.43
C TYR A 179 -0.42 -0.91 30.69
N ALA A 180 -1.70 -1.25 30.86
CA ALA A 180 -2.31 -2.35 30.12
C ALA A 180 -3.40 -1.83 29.19
N GLU A 181 -3.57 -2.51 28.06
CA GLU A 181 -4.61 -2.24 27.08
C GLU A 181 -5.51 -3.45 26.88
N ARG A 182 -6.81 -3.18 26.71
CA ARG A 182 -7.73 -4.20 26.21
C ARG A 182 -7.24 -4.67 24.85
N TRP A 183 -7.31 -5.97 24.64
CA TRP A 183 -6.97 -6.57 23.35
C TRP A 183 -7.90 -6.05 22.25
N ALA A 184 -7.32 -5.43 21.23
CA ALA A 184 -8.04 -5.03 20.03
C ALA A 184 -8.14 -6.24 19.09
N ASP A 185 -9.34 -6.77 18.88
CA ASP A 185 -9.59 -7.87 17.94
C ASP A 185 -9.71 -7.34 16.50
N PHE A 186 -8.58 -6.89 15.98
CA PHE A 186 -8.48 -6.24 14.67
C PHE A 186 -8.36 -7.24 13.52
N ARG A 187 -8.85 -6.86 12.33
CA ARG A 187 -8.67 -7.64 11.08
C ARG A 187 -7.51 -7.13 10.24
N MET A 188 -7.10 -5.88 10.43
CA MET A 188 -6.03 -5.25 9.66
C MET A 188 -5.38 -4.11 10.45
N GLU A 189 -4.08 -3.92 10.28
CA GLU A 189 -3.37 -2.74 10.75
C GLU A 189 -3.26 -1.75 9.59
N LEU A 190 -3.66 -0.51 9.85
CA LEU A 190 -3.55 0.59 8.91
C LEU A 190 -2.60 1.66 9.47
N ALA A 191 -2.05 2.45 8.57
CA ALA A 191 -1.36 3.68 8.94
C ALA A 191 -1.75 4.83 8.03
N VAL A 192 -1.69 6.05 8.57
CA VAL A 192 -1.85 7.29 7.81
C VAL A 192 -0.70 8.20 8.19
N MET A 193 0.06 8.66 7.20
CA MET A 193 1.03 9.73 7.41
C MET A 193 0.30 11.06 7.35
N VAL A 194 0.38 11.83 8.43
CA VAL A 194 -0.30 13.12 8.57
C VAL A 194 0.73 14.23 8.49
N VAL A 195 0.41 15.29 7.76
CA VAL A 195 1.24 16.50 7.63
C VAL A 195 0.50 17.65 8.30
N LYS A 196 1.03 18.16 9.40
CA LYS A 196 0.51 19.35 10.06
C LYS A 196 1.31 20.57 9.65
N THR A 197 0.64 21.56 9.07
CA THR A 197 1.22 22.83 8.64
C THR A 197 0.64 23.97 9.48
N LYS A 198 1.14 25.19 9.27
CA LYS A 198 0.52 26.40 9.84
C LYS A 198 -0.93 26.63 9.36
N ASP A 199 -1.29 26.10 8.19
CA ASP A 199 -2.57 26.38 7.52
C ASP A 199 -3.61 25.28 7.77
N GLY A 200 -3.20 24.09 8.22
CA GLY A 200 -4.12 22.98 8.48
C GLY A 200 -3.45 21.62 8.60
N VAL A 201 -4.27 20.57 8.54
CA VAL A 201 -3.84 19.17 8.67
C VAL A 201 -4.18 18.42 7.38
N LEU A 202 -3.16 17.90 6.72
CA LEU A 202 -3.23 17.17 5.46
C LEU A 202 -2.84 15.71 5.67
N THR A 203 -3.17 14.83 4.73
CA THR A 203 -2.85 13.40 4.84
C THR A 203 -2.29 12.82 3.56
N PHE A 204 -1.34 11.92 3.70
CA PHE A 204 -1.06 10.92 2.68
C PHE A 204 -2.18 9.85 2.66
N PRO A 205 -2.26 9.03 1.60
CA PRO A 205 -3.15 7.89 1.54
C PRO A 205 -3.05 7.00 2.77
N THR A 206 -4.18 6.43 3.19
CA THR A 206 -4.20 5.29 4.11
C THR A 206 -3.44 4.14 3.47
N VAL A 207 -2.66 3.42 4.28
CA VAL A 207 -1.92 2.23 3.87
C VAL A 207 -2.22 1.08 4.82
N GLU A 208 -2.07 -0.14 4.33
CA GLU A 208 -2.03 -1.33 5.18
C GLU A 208 -0.58 -1.59 5.58
N THR A 209 -0.36 -1.94 6.85
CA THR A 209 0.94 -2.37 7.36
C THR A 209 0.88 -3.82 7.81
N VAL A 210 1.85 -4.63 7.41
CA VAL A 210 1.97 -6.01 7.88
C VAL A 210 3.19 -6.11 8.78
N HIS A 211 2.95 -6.43 10.05
CA HIS A 211 3.99 -6.66 11.05
C HIS A 211 4.34 -8.15 11.17
N GLU A 212 5.62 -8.42 11.37
CA GLU A 212 6.16 -9.73 11.68
C GLU A 212 7.07 -9.59 12.89
N ASP A 213 6.86 -10.39 13.93
CA ASP A 213 7.57 -10.29 15.21
C ASP A 213 7.52 -8.86 15.79
N SER A 214 6.38 -8.18 15.62
CA SER A 214 6.15 -6.78 16.00
C SER A 214 7.03 -5.74 15.27
N ILE A 215 7.60 -6.11 14.11
CA ILE A 215 8.35 -5.20 13.24
C ILE A 215 7.62 -5.07 11.91
N CYS A 216 7.40 -3.83 11.45
CA CYS A 216 6.78 -3.56 10.16
C CYS A 216 7.62 -4.16 9.03
N LYS A 217 7.06 -5.16 8.33
CA LYS A 217 7.70 -5.88 7.23
C LYS A 217 7.26 -5.32 5.89
N LEU A 218 5.95 -5.18 5.68
CA LEU A 218 5.37 -4.70 4.42
C LEU A 218 4.46 -3.49 4.66
N THR A 219 4.37 -2.63 3.66
CA THR A 219 3.37 -1.56 3.60
C THR A 219 2.74 -1.54 2.21
N TYR A 220 1.42 -1.66 2.13
CA TYR A 220 0.65 -1.66 0.90
C TYR A 220 -0.07 -0.31 0.75
N ALA A 221 0.15 0.35 -0.38
CA ALA A 221 -0.51 1.60 -0.74
C ALA A 221 -1.16 1.47 -2.13
N PRO A 222 -2.50 1.40 -2.25
CA PRO A 222 -3.51 1.46 -1.18
C PRO A 222 -3.58 0.16 -0.32
N PRO A 223 -4.30 0.16 0.81
CA PRO A 223 -4.56 -1.06 1.61
C PRO A 223 -5.36 -2.09 0.82
N ARG A 224 -5.14 -3.38 1.08
CA ARG A 224 -5.88 -4.47 0.41
C ARG A 224 -7.25 -4.65 1.07
N ASN A 225 -8.28 -4.94 0.28
CA ASN A 225 -9.60 -5.31 0.79
C ASN A 225 -10.18 -4.32 1.83
N VAL A 226 -9.94 -3.03 1.62
CA VAL A 226 -10.51 -1.93 2.41
C VAL A 226 -11.29 -1.01 1.46
N ALA A 227 -12.56 -0.79 1.77
CA ALA A 227 -13.43 0.12 1.02
C ALA A 227 -12.90 1.56 1.08
N GLU A 228 -13.13 2.34 0.03
CA GLU A 228 -12.64 3.71 -0.05
C GLU A 228 -13.17 4.58 1.11
N GLU A 229 -14.42 4.40 1.50
CA GLU A 229 -15.05 5.10 2.62
C GLU A 229 -14.36 4.77 3.95
N ALA A 230 -13.93 3.52 4.15
CA ALA A 230 -13.18 3.13 5.34
C ALA A 230 -11.77 3.75 5.34
N ALA A 231 -11.11 3.78 4.17
CA ALA A 231 -9.82 4.45 4.02
C ALA A 231 -9.92 5.97 4.27
N GLN A 232 -10.99 6.63 3.82
CA GLN A 232 -11.25 8.04 4.09
C GLN A 232 -11.53 8.29 5.58
N ARG A 233 -12.33 7.44 6.24
CA ARG A 233 -12.55 7.52 7.71
C ARG A 233 -11.24 7.40 8.50
N ALA A 234 -10.32 6.54 8.06
CA ALA A 234 -8.98 6.43 8.64
C ALA A 234 -8.18 7.74 8.51
N GLN A 235 -8.23 8.41 7.35
CA GLN A 235 -7.58 9.71 7.16
C GLN A 235 -8.21 10.78 8.04
N GLU A 236 -9.54 10.85 8.14
CA GLU A 236 -10.22 11.85 8.97
C GLU A 236 -9.98 11.63 10.47
N LEU A 237 -9.95 10.38 10.93
CA LEU A 237 -9.57 10.04 12.31
C LEU A 237 -8.13 10.48 12.61
N ALA A 238 -7.20 10.22 11.69
CA ALA A 238 -5.81 10.63 11.81
C ALA A 238 -5.65 12.16 11.80
N LYS A 239 -6.39 12.88 10.94
CA LYS A 239 -6.43 14.36 10.95
C LYS A 239 -6.94 14.90 12.27
N LYS A 240 -8.04 14.33 12.79
CA LYS A 240 -8.59 14.73 14.09
C LYS A 240 -7.58 14.56 15.21
N ALA A 241 -6.91 13.40 15.25
CA ALA A 241 -5.89 13.09 16.26
C ALA A 241 -4.72 14.08 16.25
N ILE A 242 -4.14 14.34 15.07
CA ILE A 242 -3.01 15.26 14.93
C ILE A 242 -3.45 16.73 15.03
N GLY A 243 -4.71 17.02 14.73
CA GLY A 243 -5.33 18.33 14.95
C GLY A 243 -5.25 18.78 16.40
N ALA A 244 -5.36 17.87 17.37
CA ALA A 244 -5.31 18.17 18.80
C ALA A 244 -3.93 18.65 19.29
N PHE A 245 -2.83 18.07 18.79
CA PHE A 245 -1.47 18.38 19.25
C PHE A 245 -0.96 19.76 18.81
N GLU A 246 0.04 20.33 19.48
CA GLU A 246 0.71 21.56 19.01
C GLU A 246 1.86 21.26 18.04
N GLY A 247 2.24 22.24 17.22
CA GLY A 247 3.39 22.16 16.32
C GLY A 247 3.08 21.59 14.92
N LYS A 248 4.11 21.59 14.09
CA LYS A 248 4.11 21.28 12.66
C LYS A 248 5.04 20.10 12.37
N GLY A 249 4.87 19.52 11.19
CA GLY A 249 5.71 18.43 10.71
C GLY A 249 4.89 17.25 10.24
N VAL A 250 5.51 16.08 10.29
CA VAL A 250 4.91 14.82 9.83
C VAL A 250 4.77 13.91 11.02
N PHE A 251 3.64 13.21 11.07
CA PHE A 251 3.28 12.29 12.11
C PHE A 251 2.87 10.96 11.47
N GLY A 252 3.42 9.85 11.96
CA GLY A 252 2.91 8.53 11.66
C GLY A 252 1.76 8.20 12.61
N VAL A 253 0.57 7.95 12.09
CA VAL A 253 -0.59 7.51 12.89
C VAL A 253 -0.89 6.06 12.52
N GLU A 254 -0.66 5.15 13.47
CA GLU A 254 -0.99 3.74 13.35
C GLU A 254 -2.36 3.46 13.96
N MET A 255 -3.14 2.60 13.32
CA MET A 255 -4.50 2.28 13.74
C MET A 255 -4.86 0.83 13.45
N PHE A 256 -5.83 0.34 14.20
CA PHE A 256 -6.45 -0.95 14.01
C PHE A 256 -7.80 -0.78 13.32
N LEU A 257 -8.01 -1.54 12.25
CA LEU A 257 -9.33 -1.74 11.64
C LEU A 257 -9.95 -3.00 12.24
N LEU A 258 -11.05 -2.84 12.96
CA LEU A 258 -11.74 -3.94 13.62
C LEU A 258 -12.63 -4.72 12.66
N LYS A 259 -13.14 -5.87 13.13
CA LYS A 259 -14.01 -6.77 12.33
C LYS A 259 -15.35 -6.12 11.96
N ASP A 260 -15.79 -5.12 12.70
CA ASP A 260 -17.00 -4.33 12.46
C ASP A 260 -16.74 -3.03 11.67
N ASP A 261 -15.54 -2.91 11.08
CA ASP A 261 -15.07 -1.72 10.35
C ASP A 261 -14.97 -0.43 11.20
N SER A 262 -14.96 -0.54 12.52
CA SER A 262 -14.55 0.55 13.40
C SER A 262 -13.02 0.70 13.43
N LEU A 263 -12.55 1.89 13.81
CA LEU A 263 -11.13 2.26 13.78
C LEU A 263 -10.68 2.68 15.18
N LEU A 264 -9.52 2.19 15.62
CA LEU A 264 -8.89 2.59 16.87
C LEU A 264 -7.46 3.04 16.60
N ILE A 265 -7.04 4.21 17.10
CA ILE A 265 -5.63 4.58 17.04
C ILE A 265 -4.82 3.68 17.99
N ASN A 266 -3.80 3.03 17.44
CA ASN A 266 -2.84 2.25 18.19
C ASN A 266 -1.80 3.18 18.83
N GLU A 267 -1.07 3.91 17.99
CA GLU A 267 -0.05 4.88 18.43
C GLU A 267 0.24 5.96 17.39
N ILE A 268 0.90 7.02 17.85
CA ILE A 268 1.39 8.14 17.05
C ILE A 268 2.90 8.28 17.23
N ALA A 269 3.60 8.49 16.13
CA ALA A 269 5.01 8.86 16.06
C ALA A 269 5.15 10.31 15.55
N PRO A 270 5.78 11.25 16.27
CA PRO A 270 5.80 12.67 15.93
C PRO A 270 6.97 13.03 15.01
N ARG A 271 7.13 12.24 13.94
CA ARG A 271 8.24 12.28 12.99
C ARG A 271 7.86 11.52 11.73
N PRO A 272 8.62 11.65 10.63
CA PRO A 272 8.56 10.69 9.54
C PRO A 272 8.60 9.24 10.05
N HIS A 273 7.79 8.38 9.45
CA HIS A 273 7.54 7.04 9.94
C HIS A 273 7.86 5.96 8.89
N ASN A 274 8.12 4.74 9.37
CA ASN A 274 8.53 3.62 8.54
C ASN A 274 7.47 3.27 7.47
N SER A 275 6.20 3.20 7.87
CA SER A 275 5.08 2.98 6.95
C SER A 275 4.83 4.13 5.98
N GLY A 276 5.62 5.20 6.02
CA GLY A 276 5.59 6.29 5.05
C GLY A 276 6.69 6.22 3.98
N HIS A 277 7.63 5.27 4.01
CA HIS A 277 8.76 5.30 3.06
C HIS A 277 8.31 5.14 1.61
N TYR A 278 7.22 4.41 1.35
CA TYR A 278 6.61 4.28 0.03
C TYR A 278 6.33 5.63 -0.66
N THR A 279 6.12 6.71 0.12
CA THR A 279 5.85 8.05 -0.40
C THR A 279 7.02 8.64 -1.22
N ILE A 280 8.23 8.11 -1.08
CA ILE A 280 9.39 8.56 -1.88
C ILE A 280 9.16 8.28 -3.36
N GLU A 281 8.68 7.09 -3.69
CA GLU A 281 8.41 6.67 -5.07
C GLU A 281 6.95 6.89 -5.49
N ALA A 282 6.00 6.64 -4.59
CA ALA A 282 4.58 6.53 -4.94
C ALA A 282 3.80 7.85 -4.85
N CYS A 283 4.39 8.92 -4.32
CA CYS A 283 3.73 10.23 -4.14
C CYS A 283 4.50 11.37 -4.83
N PRO A 284 3.85 12.50 -5.15
CA PRO A 284 4.52 13.66 -5.74
C PRO A 284 5.64 14.25 -4.90
N ILE A 285 5.45 14.28 -3.58
CA ILE A 285 6.46 14.62 -2.59
C ILE A 285 6.48 13.53 -1.54
N SER A 286 7.68 13.23 -1.01
CA SER A 286 7.82 12.24 0.06
C SER A 286 7.38 12.84 1.40
N GLN A 287 7.17 11.98 2.39
CA GLN A 287 6.97 12.43 3.77
C GLN A 287 8.13 13.28 4.30
N TYR A 288 9.36 13.10 3.78
CA TYR A 288 10.54 13.86 4.19
C TYR A 288 10.52 15.28 3.61
N ASP A 289 10.18 15.39 2.33
CA ASP A 289 9.96 16.67 1.67
C ASP A 289 8.79 17.41 2.35
N ALA A 290 7.67 16.71 2.59
CA ALA A 290 6.53 17.27 3.32
C ALA A 290 6.90 17.71 4.76
N HIS A 291 7.75 16.96 5.46
CA HIS A 291 8.22 17.32 6.80
C HIS A 291 9.03 18.62 6.77
N LEU A 292 10.03 18.72 5.88
CA LEU A 292 10.83 19.95 5.72
C LEU A 292 9.95 21.14 5.39
N ARG A 293 9.04 20.98 4.42
CA ARG A 293 8.13 22.07 4.04
C ARG A 293 7.22 22.47 5.19
N ALA A 294 6.71 21.53 5.97
CA ALA A 294 5.82 21.82 7.08
C ALA A 294 6.54 22.60 8.19
N ILE A 295 7.71 22.14 8.63
CA ILE A 295 8.45 22.83 9.71
C ILE A 295 8.98 24.20 9.26
N LEU A 296 9.25 24.36 7.96
CA LEU A 296 9.66 25.63 7.34
C LEU A 296 8.50 26.43 6.74
N ASP A 297 7.24 26.10 6.98
CA ASP A 297 6.09 26.88 6.45
C ASP A 297 6.08 27.08 4.92
N LEU A 298 6.71 26.17 4.17
CA LEU A 298 6.70 26.16 2.72
C LEU A 298 5.39 25.54 2.20
N PRO A 299 4.95 25.89 0.97
CA PRO A 299 3.67 25.42 0.45
C PRO A 299 3.56 23.89 0.30
N ILE A 300 2.45 23.34 0.79
CA ILE A 300 2.02 21.95 0.62
C ILE A 300 0.54 21.95 0.27
N SER A 301 0.12 21.12 -0.69
CA SER A 301 -1.31 20.93 -1.00
C SER A 301 -1.71 19.48 -0.76
N GLN A 302 -2.99 19.23 -0.45
CA GLN A 302 -3.51 17.86 -0.38
C GLN A 302 -3.23 17.08 -1.68
N SER A 303 -3.29 17.77 -2.82
CA SER A 303 -3.03 17.17 -4.12
C SER A 303 -1.58 16.69 -4.31
N SER A 304 -0.60 17.29 -3.62
CA SER A 304 0.79 16.84 -3.67
C SER A 304 1.08 15.61 -2.81
N LEU A 305 0.14 15.20 -1.96
CA LEU A 305 0.28 14.03 -1.08
C LEU A 305 -0.43 12.79 -1.63
N ARG A 306 -1.19 12.92 -2.73
CA ARG A 306 -1.97 11.80 -3.30
C ARG A 306 -1.07 10.69 -3.86
N LEU A 307 -1.58 9.46 -3.84
CA LEU A 307 -0.93 8.34 -4.52
C LEU A 307 -0.90 8.60 -6.04
N ARG A 308 0.27 8.45 -6.66
CA ARG A 308 0.42 8.47 -8.12
C ARG A 308 0.25 7.09 -8.72
N GLU A 309 0.81 6.10 -8.05
CA GLU A 309 0.87 4.72 -8.52
C GLU A 309 0.80 3.79 -7.31
N PRO A 310 0.07 2.66 -7.40
CA PRO A 310 0.10 1.62 -6.37
C PRO A 310 1.52 1.17 -6.06
N SER A 311 1.77 0.88 -4.79
CA SER A 311 3.09 0.48 -4.33
C SER A 311 3.05 -0.48 -3.16
N ILE A 312 4.11 -1.28 -3.03
CA ILE A 312 4.38 -2.11 -1.87
C ILE A 312 5.81 -1.87 -1.43
N MET A 313 5.97 -1.47 -0.17
CA MET A 313 7.26 -1.29 0.46
C MET A 313 7.60 -2.52 1.30
N LEU A 314 8.79 -3.08 1.12
CA LEU A 314 9.37 -4.17 1.91
C LEU A 314 10.58 -3.66 2.71
N ASN A 315 10.53 -3.81 4.03
CA ASN A 315 11.68 -3.51 4.89
C ASN A 315 12.77 -4.58 4.78
N ILE A 316 14.02 -4.12 4.68
CA ILE A 316 15.20 -4.98 4.72
C ILE A 316 15.73 -4.98 6.15
N LEU A 317 15.56 -6.10 6.85
CA LEU A 317 16.19 -6.34 8.15
C LEU A 317 17.54 -7.03 7.97
N GLY A 318 18.48 -6.77 8.88
CA GLY A 318 19.73 -7.51 8.93
C GLY A 318 19.48 -8.98 9.25
N GLY A 319 20.12 -9.87 8.49
CA GLY A 319 20.09 -11.31 8.67
C GLY A 319 21.32 -11.84 9.41
N LYS A 320 21.61 -13.13 9.25
CA LYS A 320 22.72 -13.84 9.92
C LYS A 320 24.10 -13.48 9.38
N THR A 321 24.20 -13.14 8.10
CA THR A 321 25.47 -12.74 7.46
C THR A 321 25.60 -11.22 7.41
N PRO A 322 26.82 -10.66 7.53
CA PRO A 322 27.07 -9.21 7.47
C PRO A 322 26.51 -8.53 6.22
N ASP A 323 26.47 -9.24 5.10
CA ASP A 323 26.06 -8.77 3.78
C ASP A 323 24.60 -9.12 3.42
N SER A 324 23.83 -9.73 4.31
CA SER A 324 22.43 -10.17 4.06
C SER A 324 21.57 -9.10 3.38
N HIS A 325 21.59 -7.88 3.90
CA HIS A 325 20.88 -6.73 3.32
C HIS A 325 21.36 -6.34 1.91
N VAL A 326 22.65 -6.52 1.60
CA VAL A 326 23.22 -6.29 0.27
C VAL A 326 22.75 -7.36 -0.71
N GLN A 327 22.62 -8.62 -0.27
CA GLN A 327 22.08 -9.69 -1.11
C GLN A 327 20.62 -9.42 -1.50
N VAL A 328 19.80 -8.95 -0.55
CA VAL A 328 18.40 -8.55 -0.81
C VAL A 328 18.36 -7.40 -1.81
N ALA A 329 19.19 -6.36 -1.63
CA ALA A 329 19.29 -5.26 -2.58
C ALA A 329 19.72 -5.73 -3.98
N LYS A 330 20.70 -6.65 -4.08
CA LYS A 330 21.11 -7.23 -5.38
C LYS A 330 19.97 -8.01 -6.04
N LYS A 331 19.20 -8.77 -5.28
CA LYS A 331 18.02 -9.47 -5.79
C LYS A 331 16.96 -8.51 -6.31
N ALA A 332 16.76 -7.38 -5.62
CA ALA A 332 15.82 -6.34 -6.04
C ALA A 332 16.18 -5.69 -7.39
N LEU A 333 17.47 -5.63 -7.75
CA LEU A 333 17.90 -5.12 -9.06
C LEU A 333 17.41 -5.96 -10.26
N GLU A 334 16.91 -7.17 -10.03
CA GLU A 334 16.30 -7.99 -11.09
C GLU A 334 14.90 -7.46 -11.50
N SER A 335 14.27 -6.65 -10.65
CA SER A 335 12.99 -6.01 -10.93
C SER A 335 13.23 -4.58 -11.43
N PRO A 336 12.73 -4.21 -12.63
CA PRO A 336 12.88 -2.86 -13.16
C PRO A 336 12.05 -1.82 -12.38
N ASN A 337 11.04 -2.25 -11.62
CA ASN A 337 10.17 -1.37 -10.84
C ASN A 337 10.60 -1.26 -9.37
N ALA A 338 11.73 -1.87 -8.98
CA ALA A 338 12.25 -1.79 -7.63
C ALA A 338 13.10 -0.54 -7.41
N SER A 339 12.71 0.27 -6.44
CA SER A 339 13.55 1.35 -5.89
C SER A 339 14.16 0.89 -4.57
N ILE A 340 15.48 0.99 -4.46
CA ILE A 340 16.25 0.43 -3.34
C ILE A 340 16.83 1.56 -2.49
N HIS A 341 16.58 1.49 -1.18
CA HIS A 341 17.11 2.43 -0.20
C HIS A 341 17.92 1.70 0.86
N LEU A 342 19.26 1.79 0.79
CA LEU A 342 20.16 1.26 1.83
C LEU A 342 20.65 2.38 2.74
N TYR A 343 20.59 2.15 4.05
CA TYR A 343 20.81 3.22 5.04
C TYR A 343 22.27 3.44 5.43
N GLY A 344 23.24 2.80 4.77
CA GLY A 344 24.67 3.01 5.07
C GLY A 344 25.08 2.62 6.50
N LYS A 345 24.43 1.61 7.08
CA LYS A 345 24.59 1.24 8.50
C LYS A 345 25.77 0.32 8.80
N GLY A 346 26.62 0.03 7.81
CA GLY A 346 27.68 -0.98 7.88
C GLY A 346 27.13 -2.40 7.86
N ASP A 347 27.80 -3.31 8.56
CA ASP A 347 27.43 -4.72 8.64
C ASP A 347 26.00 -4.91 9.19
N ALA A 348 25.32 -5.92 8.63
CA ALA A 348 24.01 -6.35 9.09
C ALA A 348 24.08 -6.85 10.54
N ARG A 349 23.06 -6.48 11.31
CA ARG A 349 22.80 -7.06 12.63
C ARG A 349 21.38 -7.62 12.65
N PRO A 350 21.15 -8.85 13.18
CA PRO A 350 19.83 -9.45 13.25
C PRO A 350 18.76 -8.49 13.79
N GLY A 351 17.68 -8.31 13.03
CA GLY A 351 16.54 -7.46 13.40
C GLY A 351 16.76 -5.95 13.23
N ARG A 352 17.98 -5.48 12.91
CA ARG A 352 18.24 -4.06 12.64
C ARG A 352 17.70 -3.70 11.24
N LYS A 353 16.93 -2.62 11.12
CA LYS A 353 16.50 -2.06 9.82
C LYS A 353 17.72 -1.56 9.04
N MET A 354 18.05 -2.22 7.93
CA MET A 354 19.22 -1.93 7.08
C MET A 354 18.87 -1.15 5.81
N GLY A 355 17.61 -1.23 5.36
CA GLY A 355 17.11 -0.54 4.19
C GLY A 355 15.63 -0.81 3.96
N HIS A 356 15.11 -0.38 2.82
CA HIS A 356 13.81 -0.80 2.30
C HIS A 356 13.85 -0.86 0.76
N ILE A 357 12.88 -1.56 0.19
CA ILE A 357 12.60 -1.59 -1.24
C ILE A 357 11.16 -1.13 -1.43
N THR A 358 10.91 -0.30 -2.43
CA THR A 358 9.56 0.04 -2.88
C THR A 358 9.38 -0.49 -4.30
N ILE A 359 8.36 -1.32 -4.50
CA ILE A 359 7.87 -1.70 -5.84
C ILE A 359 6.68 -0.80 -6.16
N THR A 360 6.72 -0.11 -7.29
CA THR A 360 5.58 0.64 -7.86
C THR A 360 5.08 -0.06 -9.12
N ALA A 361 3.77 -0.18 -9.30
CA ALA A 361 3.22 -0.78 -10.51
C ALA A 361 1.82 -0.24 -10.81
N PRO A 362 1.31 -0.36 -12.06
CA PRO A 362 0.03 0.22 -12.45
C PRO A 362 -1.18 -0.28 -11.63
N THR A 363 -1.06 -1.45 -10.99
CA THR A 363 -2.06 -2.00 -10.09
C THR A 363 -1.38 -2.62 -8.87
N LEU A 364 -2.10 -2.70 -7.74
CA LEU A 364 -1.57 -3.34 -6.53
C LEU A 364 -1.24 -4.82 -6.77
N VAL A 365 -2.07 -5.54 -7.54
CA VAL A 365 -1.85 -6.94 -7.91
C VAL A 365 -0.55 -7.11 -8.71
N ALA A 366 -0.25 -6.20 -9.64
CA ALA A 366 1.01 -6.22 -10.37
C ALA A 366 2.21 -6.02 -9.42
N ALA A 367 2.09 -5.08 -8.47
CA ALA A 367 3.11 -4.87 -7.43
C ALA A 367 3.27 -6.11 -6.53
N GLU A 368 2.18 -6.79 -6.17
CA GLU A 368 2.21 -8.04 -5.38
C GLU A 368 2.97 -9.13 -6.12
N ARG A 369 2.66 -9.35 -7.40
CA ARG A 369 3.34 -10.35 -8.23
C ARG A 369 4.84 -10.08 -8.32
N GLU A 370 5.23 -8.82 -8.44
CA GLU A 370 6.62 -8.42 -8.60
C GLU A 370 7.41 -8.41 -7.29
N ILE A 371 6.78 -8.07 -6.16
CA ILE A 371 7.43 -8.08 -4.86
C ILE A 371 7.52 -9.49 -4.24
N GLN A 372 6.63 -10.41 -4.60
CA GLN A 372 6.56 -11.74 -3.99
C GLN A 372 7.91 -12.50 -4.02
N PRO A 373 8.66 -12.56 -5.13
CA PRO A 373 9.97 -13.20 -5.14
C PRO A 373 10.99 -12.58 -4.17
N LEU A 374 10.86 -11.27 -3.89
CA LEU A 374 11.70 -10.58 -2.90
C LEU A 374 11.27 -10.92 -1.47
N VAL A 375 9.97 -11.00 -1.21
CA VAL A 375 9.43 -11.43 0.08
C VAL A 375 9.89 -12.85 0.39
N ASP A 376 9.76 -13.78 -0.57
CA ASP A 376 10.20 -15.17 -0.44
C ASP A 376 11.71 -15.24 -0.18
N PHE A 377 12.50 -14.43 -0.88
CA PHE A 377 13.95 -14.37 -0.67
C PHE A 377 14.32 -13.90 0.75
N VAL A 378 13.67 -12.85 1.26
CA VAL A 378 13.88 -12.35 2.62
C VAL A 378 13.44 -13.38 3.67
N ASP A 379 12.32 -14.07 3.46
CA ASP A 379 11.82 -15.09 4.37
C ASP A 379 12.73 -16.32 4.43
N ASN A 380 13.27 -16.74 3.27
CA ASN A 380 14.28 -17.80 3.18
C ASN A 380 15.57 -17.43 3.94
N GLN A 381 16.04 -16.17 3.85
CA GLN A 381 17.21 -15.72 4.63
C GLN A 381 16.98 -15.79 6.15
N LYS A 382 15.73 -15.64 6.61
CA LYS A 382 15.37 -15.83 8.03
C LYS A 382 15.27 -17.30 8.44
N GLY A 383 15.39 -18.24 7.51
CA GLY A 383 15.26 -19.67 7.77
C GLY A 383 13.80 -20.12 7.95
N LYS A 384 12.84 -19.34 7.44
CA LYS A 384 11.47 -19.85 7.29
C LYS A 384 11.50 -20.88 6.16
N ASN A 385 10.95 -22.08 6.42
CA ASN A 385 10.59 -23.00 5.35
C ASN A 385 9.44 -22.34 4.59
N VAL A 386 9.80 -21.45 3.66
CA VAL A 386 8.92 -21.19 2.53
C VAL A 386 8.98 -22.51 1.79
N GLU A 387 8.02 -23.40 2.04
CA GLU A 387 7.63 -24.33 0.99
C GLU A 387 7.48 -23.41 -0.20
N SER A 388 8.40 -23.56 -1.16
CA SER A 388 8.27 -22.84 -2.40
C SER A 388 6.81 -23.02 -2.74
N ARG A 389 6.06 -21.93 -2.84
CA ARG A 389 4.95 -21.92 -3.79
C ARG A 389 5.66 -22.08 -5.12
N SER A 390 6.11 -23.32 -5.35
CA SER A 390 6.62 -23.81 -6.59
C SER A 390 5.58 -23.34 -7.55
N SER A 391 6.06 -22.70 -8.59
CA SER A 391 5.34 -22.37 -9.80
C SER A 391 4.56 -23.57 -10.34
N GLU A 392 3.50 -24.00 -9.65
CA GLU A 392 2.23 -24.24 -10.30
C GLU A 392 2.01 -22.95 -11.04
N SER A 393 2.08 -23.01 -12.37
CA SER A 393 1.85 -21.89 -13.26
C SER A 393 0.70 -21.07 -12.68
N SER A 394 1.01 -19.96 -12.00
CA SER A 394 -0.03 -19.10 -11.48
C SER A 394 -0.67 -18.59 -12.75
N LYS A 395 -1.84 -19.13 -13.08
CA LYS A 395 -2.65 -18.60 -14.17
C LYS A 395 -2.75 -17.12 -13.85
N GLU A 396 -2.16 -16.28 -14.70
CA GLU A 396 -2.20 -14.83 -14.50
C GLU A 396 -3.63 -14.44 -14.16
N ASP A 397 -3.80 -13.58 -13.15
CA ASP A 397 -5.12 -13.18 -12.70
C ASP A 397 -5.90 -12.62 -13.89
N PRO A 398 -7.14 -13.09 -14.12
CA PRO A 398 -7.85 -12.77 -15.35
C PRO A 398 -8.15 -11.28 -15.43
N LEU A 399 -7.90 -10.67 -16.58
CA LEU A 399 -8.32 -9.31 -16.90
C LEU A 399 -9.68 -9.29 -17.59
N VAL A 400 -10.03 -10.38 -18.29
CA VAL A 400 -11.30 -10.54 -18.99
C VAL A 400 -12.08 -11.71 -18.39
N ALA A 401 -13.33 -11.49 -18.03
CA ALA A 401 -14.25 -12.56 -17.71
C ALA A 401 -15.16 -12.84 -18.91
N VAL A 402 -15.20 -14.09 -19.36
CA VAL A 402 -16.10 -14.55 -20.41
C VAL A 402 -17.19 -15.39 -19.76
N ILE A 403 -18.39 -14.83 -19.65
CA ILE A 403 -19.54 -15.47 -19.03
C ILE A 403 -20.51 -15.97 -20.10
N MET A 404 -21.09 -17.15 -19.88
CA MET A 404 -22.06 -17.76 -20.80
C MET A 404 -23.25 -18.36 -20.06
N GLY A 405 -24.42 -18.31 -20.69
CA GLY A 405 -25.67 -18.84 -20.12
C GLY A 405 -25.72 -20.36 -20.02
N SER A 406 -25.02 -21.03 -20.93
CA SER A 406 -24.83 -22.48 -20.98
C SER A 406 -23.49 -22.84 -21.62
N ASP A 407 -22.98 -24.03 -21.30
CA ASP A 407 -21.86 -24.67 -21.99
C ASP A 407 -22.06 -24.82 -23.51
N SER A 408 -23.31 -24.92 -23.99
CA SER A 408 -23.64 -24.95 -25.41
C SER A 408 -23.19 -23.72 -26.20
N ASP A 409 -22.91 -22.59 -25.52
CA ASP A 409 -22.42 -21.35 -26.14
C ASP A 409 -20.90 -21.36 -26.35
N LEU A 410 -20.18 -22.30 -25.71
CA LEU A 410 -18.72 -22.40 -25.76
C LEU A 410 -18.15 -22.57 -27.19
N PRO A 411 -18.76 -23.35 -28.11
CA PRO A 411 -18.29 -23.44 -29.48
C PRO A 411 -18.27 -22.09 -30.20
N VAL A 412 -19.23 -21.20 -29.92
CA VAL A 412 -19.27 -19.85 -30.48
C VAL A 412 -18.17 -18.98 -29.88
N LEU A 413 -17.86 -19.17 -28.60
CA LEU A 413 -16.81 -18.42 -27.89
C LEU A 413 -15.38 -18.81 -28.31
N ARG A 414 -15.18 -20.03 -28.84
CA ARG A 414 -13.86 -20.59 -29.13
C ARG A 414 -12.91 -19.63 -29.85
N ALA A 415 -13.34 -19.04 -30.97
CA ALA A 415 -12.49 -18.15 -31.77
C ALA A 415 -12.07 -16.89 -30.97
N GLY A 416 -12.98 -16.32 -30.17
CA GLY A 416 -12.65 -15.21 -29.27
C GLY A 416 -11.65 -15.60 -28.18
N LEU A 417 -11.81 -16.78 -27.58
CA LEU A 417 -10.87 -17.28 -26.57
C LEU A 417 -9.47 -17.49 -27.16
N GLU A 418 -9.37 -18.04 -28.37
CA GLU A 418 -8.11 -18.21 -29.10
C GLU A 418 -7.42 -16.86 -29.39
N ILE A 419 -8.20 -15.80 -29.67
CA ILE A 419 -7.68 -14.44 -29.84
C ILE A 419 -7.12 -13.88 -28.52
N LEU A 420 -7.85 -14.03 -27.41
CA LEU A 420 -7.36 -13.60 -26.10
C LEU A 420 -6.05 -14.32 -25.74
N THR A 421 -5.96 -15.63 -26.02
CA THR A 421 -4.72 -16.40 -25.85
C THR A 421 -3.59 -15.88 -26.75
N LYS A 422 -3.85 -15.69 -28.06
CA LYS A 422 -2.84 -15.21 -29.03
C LYS A 422 -2.29 -13.83 -28.66
N LEU A 423 -3.16 -12.97 -28.12
CA LEU A 423 -2.80 -11.62 -27.66
C LEU A 423 -2.31 -11.60 -26.21
N GLN A 424 -2.10 -12.76 -25.58
CA GLN A 424 -1.62 -12.88 -24.20
C GLN A 424 -2.44 -12.01 -23.24
N ILE A 425 -3.77 -12.14 -23.32
CA ILE A 425 -4.71 -11.50 -22.40
C ILE A 425 -5.16 -12.57 -21.40
N PRO A 426 -4.86 -12.41 -20.10
CA PRO A 426 -5.37 -13.31 -19.07
C PRO A 426 -6.90 -13.25 -19.03
N PHE A 427 -7.55 -14.41 -19.10
CA PHE A 427 -9.00 -14.49 -19.04
C PHE A 427 -9.50 -15.68 -18.24
N THR A 428 -10.75 -15.60 -17.82
CA THR A 428 -11.45 -16.70 -17.15
C THR A 428 -12.80 -16.93 -17.80
N THR A 429 -13.23 -18.19 -17.87
CA THR A 429 -14.56 -18.57 -18.40
C THR A 429 -15.46 -19.02 -17.25
N ARG A 430 -16.73 -18.60 -17.28
CA ARG A 430 -17.73 -18.99 -16.27
C ARG A 430 -19.08 -19.26 -16.92
N ILE A 431 -19.81 -20.21 -16.36
CA ILE A 431 -21.21 -20.45 -16.72
C ILE A 431 -22.09 -19.79 -15.66
N THR A 432 -22.96 -18.89 -16.08
CA THR A 432 -23.96 -18.23 -15.22
C THR A 432 -25.14 -17.79 -16.06
N SER A 433 -26.35 -17.92 -15.53
CA SER A 433 -27.59 -17.66 -16.23
C SER A 433 -28.38 -16.57 -15.51
N ALA A 434 -28.81 -15.56 -16.27
CA ALA A 434 -29.72 -14.52 -15.77
C ALA A 434 -31.07 -15.08 -15.28
N HIS A 435 -31.45 -16.27 -15.74
CA HIS A 435 -32.74 -16.89 -15.44
C HIS A 435 -32.64 -18.01 -14.40
N ARG A 436 -31.54 -18.80 -14.44
CA ARG A 436 -31.37 -19.99 -13.59
C ARG A 436 -30.47 -19.76 -12.38
N THR A 437 -29.53 -18.81 -12.46
CA THR A 437 -28.60 -18.49 -11.37
C THR A 437 -28.48 -16.97 -11.16
N PRO A 438 -29.60 -16.25 -10.97
CA PRO A 438 -29.61 -14.78 -10.91
C PRO A 438 -28.82 -14.21 -9.73
N ASP A 439 -28.86 -14.87 -8.56
CA ASP A 439 -28.12 -14.40 -7.38
C ASP A 439 -26.60 -14.50 -7.58
N TRP A 440 -26.14 -15.60 -8.18
CA TRP A 440 -24.75 -15.77 -8.55
C TRP A 440 -24.29 -14.72 -9.59
N LEU A 441 -25.09 -14.48 -10.62
CA LEU A 441 -24.80 -13.43 -11.61
C LEU A 441 -24.68 -12.05 -10.94
N ARG A 442 -25.57 -11.75 -10.00
CA ARG A 442 -25.57 -10.49 -9.25
C ARG A 442 -24.33 -10.34 -8.38
N GLU A 443 -24.00 -11.37 -7.59
CA GLU A 443 -22.82 -11.36 -6.73
C GLU A 443 -21.53 -11.22 -7.53
N PHE A 444 -21.39 -12.02 -8.60
CA PHE A 444 -20.26 -11.95 -9.52
C PHE A 444 -20.10 -10.54 -10.11
N SER A 445 -21.19 -9.95 -10.62
CA SER A 445 -21.13 -8.65 -11.30
C SER A 445 -20.78 -7.52 -10.33
N LYS A 446 -21.35 -7.52 -9.11
CA LYS A 446 -21.06 -6.52 -8.07
C LYS A 446 -19.61 -6.54 -7.59
N THR A 447 -19.05 -7.74 -7.47
CA THR A 447 -17.70 -7.92 -6.93
C THR A 447 -16.64 -7.86 -8.03
N ALA A 448 -16.99 -7.97 -9.32
CA ALA A 448 -16.04 -8.01 -10.43
C ALA A 448 -15.06 -6.82 -10.44
N SER A 449 -15.52 -5.59 -10.17
CA SER A 449 -14.67 -4.40 -10.13
C SER A 449 -13.66 -4.36 -8.97
N GLN A 450 -13.87 -5.21 -7.95
CA GLN A 450 -12.98 -5.39 -6.80
C GLN A 450 -11.92 -6.47 -7.05
N THR A 451 -12.01 -7.17 -8.18
CA THR A 451 -11.05 -8.20 -8.61
C THR A 451 -10.05 -7.65 -9.64
N SER A 452 -9.22 -8.51 -10.23
CA SER A 452 -8.35 -8.17 -11.35
C SER A 452 -9.09 -7.86 -12.66
N LEU A 453 -10.39 -8.18 -12.74
CA LEU A 453 -11.18 -8.02 -13.95
C LEU A 453 -11.32 -6.55 -14.35
N LYS A 454 -11.24 -6.31 -15.66
CA LYS A 454 -11.40 -4.99 -16.28
C LYS A 454 -12.48 -4.96 -17.35
N VAL A 455 -12.81 -6.11 -17.95
CA VAL A 455 -13.86 -6.22 -18.98
C VAL A 455 -14.62 -7.54 -18.81
N ILE A 456 -15.93 -7.51 -19.03
CA ILE A 456 -16.78 -8.71 -19.03
C ILE A 456 -17.35 -8.92 -20.43
N ILE A 457 -17.23 -10.13 -20.97
CA ILE A 457 -17.88 -10.57 -22.21
C ILE A 457 -19.02 -11.50 -21.82
N GLY A 458 -20.26 -11.11 -22.09
CA GLY A 458 -21.44 -11.94 -21.88
C GLY A 458 -21.95 -12.55 -23.18
N ALA A 459 -21.89 -13.87 -23.30
CA ALA A 459 -22.46 -14.62 -24.42
C ALA A 459 -23.84 -15.18 -24.05
N ALA A 460 -24.85 -14.86 -24.84
CA ALA A 460 -26.19 -15.43 -24.64
C ALA A 460 -27.00 -15.47 -25.93
N GLY A 461 -27.82 -16.51 -26.05
CA GLY A 461 -28.83 -16.67 -27.09
C GLY A 461 -30.25 -16.47 -26.55
N GLY A 462 -31.24 -16.41 -27.45
CA GLY A 462 -32.66 -16.28 -27.10
C GLY A 462 -33.00 -14.90 -26.55
N ALA A 463 -33.65 -14.87 -25.37
CA ALA A 463 -33.94 -13.63 -24.64
C ALA A 463 -32.68 -12.89 -24.14
N ALA A 464 -31.50 -13.52 -24.19
CA ALA A 464 -30.19 -12.87 -24.09
C ALA A 464 -29.96 -11.84 -22.95
N HIS A 465 -30.67 -11.93 -21.82
CA HIS A 465 -30.59 -10.95 -20.73
C HIS A 465 -29.23 -10.90 -20.00
N LEU A 466 -28.37 -11.90 -20.20
CA LEU A 466 -27.15 -12.07 -19.41
C LEU A 466 -26.23 -10.83 -19.40
N PRO A 467 -25.86 -10.22 -20.54
CA PRO A 467 -24.97 -9.06 -20.54
C PRO A 467 -25.65 -7.82 -19.94
N GLY A 468 -26.94 -7.63 -20.22
CA GLY A 468 -27.68 -6.48 -19.71
C GLY A 468 -27.86 -6.51 -18.19
N MET A 469 -28.17 -7.69 -17.64
CA MET A 469 -28.23 -7.89 -16.19
C MET A 469 -26.87 -7.69 -15.54
N CYS A 470 -25.79 -8.18 -16.17
CA CYS A 470 -24.44 -7.96 -15.69
C CYS A 470 -24.07 -6.46 -15.63
N ALA A 471 -24.39 -5.72 -16.70
CA ALA A 471 -24.13 -4.28 -16.78
C ALA A 471 -24.80 -3.49 -15.63
N SER A 472 -26.02 -3.87 -15.25
CA SER A 472 -26.77 -3.20 -14.16
C SER A 472 -26.14 -3.28 -12.76
N TRP A 473 -25.13 -4.13 -12.57
CA TRP A 473 -24.50 -4.37 -11.27
C TRP A 473 -23.01 -4.12 -11.23
N THR A 474 -22.41 -3.71 -12.34
CA THR A 474 -20.95 -3.52 -12.41
C THR A 474 -20.60 -2.19 -13.06
N THR A 475 -19.51 -1.59 -12.62
CA THR A 475 -18.93 -0.41 -13.26
C THR A 475 -17.95 -0.78 -14.37
N LEU A 476 -17.64 -2.07 -14.55
CA LEU A 476 -16.76 -2.54 -15.61
C LEU A 476 -17.50 -2.50 -16.97
N PRO A 477 -16.80 -2.21 -18.08
CA PRO A 477 -17.35 -2.36 -19.41
C PRO A 477 -17.86 -3.78 -19.67
N VAL A 478 -19.11 -3.89 -20.13
CA VAL A 478 -19.74 -5.15 -20.53
C VAL A 478 -19.92 -5.21 -22.05
N ILE A 479 -19.38 -6.27 -22.65
CA ILE A 479 -19.49 -6.60 -24.06
C ILE A 479 -20.56 -7.67 -24.23
N GLY A 480 -21.57 -7.38 -25.05
CA GLY A 480 -22.62 -8.33 -25.41
C GLY A 480 -22.22 -9.13 -26.64
N LEU A 481 -22.19 -10.45 -26.54
CA LEU A 481 -22.02 -11.37 -27.67
C LEU A 481 -23.33 -12.11 -27.95
N PRO A 482 -24.11 -11.69 -28.96
CA PRO A 482 -25.32 -12.39 -29.34
C PRO A 482 -24.98 -13.77 -29.89
N VAL A 483 -25.53 -14.82 -29.29
CA VAL A 483 -25.36 -16.21 -29.76
C VAL A 483 -26.58 -16.59 -30.58
N LYS A 484 -26.34 -17.17 -31.76
CA LYS A 484 -27.39 -17.64 -32.66
C LYS A 484 -28.20 -18.77 -31.99
N ALA A 485 -29.44 -18.46 -31.59
CA ALA A 485 -30.41 -19.44 -31.14
C ALA A 485 -31.02 -20.22 -32.33
N SER A 486 -31.77 -21.28 -32.01
CA SER A 486 -32.48 -22.10 -33.01
C SER A 486 -33.62 -21.37 -33.73
N VAL A 487 -34.06 -20.23 -33.19
CA VAL A 487 -35.15 -19.40 -33.71
C VAL A 487 -34.62 -17.99 -33.99
N MET A 488 -35.11 -17.33 -35.05
CA MET A 488 -34.74 -15.96 -35.44
C MET A 488 -33.26 -15.73 -35.76
N ASP A 489 -32.45 -16.77 -35.94
CA ASP A 489 -31.04 -16.68 -36.34
C ASP A 489 -30.17 -15.74 -35.46
N GLY A 490 -30.55 -15.53 -34.19
CA GLY A 490 -29.85 -14.64 -33.25
C GLY A 490 -30.27 -13.16 -33.32
N TRP A 491 -31.26 -12.80 -34.15
CA TRP A 491 -31.83 -11.44 -34.17
C TRP A 491 -32.49 -11.06 -32.85
N ASP A 492 -33.15 -12.00 -32.21
CA ASP A 492 -33.71 -11.86 -30.87
C ASP A 492 -32.63 -11.44 -29.86
N SER A 493 -31.48 -12.11 -29.91
CA SER A 493 -30.35 -11.88 -29.02
C SER A 493 -29.69 -10.54 -29.32
N LEU A 494 -29.49 -10.20 -30.60
CA LEU A 494 -28.88 -8.95 -31.03
C LEU A 494 -29.74 -7.74 -30.64
N VAL A 495 -31.04 -7.79 -30.93
CA VAL A 495 -31.97 -6.71 -30.59
C VAL A 495 -32.08 -6.57 -29.07
N SER A 496 -32.15 -7.68 -28.33
CA SER A 496 -32.19 -7.64 -26.86
C SER A 496 -30.93 -6.99 -26.25
N MET A 497 -29.74 -7.24 -26.80
CA MET A 497 -28.50 -6.68 -26.25
C MET A 497 -28.26 -5.22 -26.68
N THR A 498 -28.81 -4.80 -27.83
CA THR A 498 -28.67 -3.42 -28.33
C THR A 498 -29.73 -2.47 -27.77
N GLN A 499 -30.90 -2.97 -27.37
CA GLN A 499 -32.01 -2.17 -26.82
C GLN A 499 -31.96 -2.04 -25.29
N MET A 500 -30.81 -1.66 -24.76
CA MET A 500 -30.65 -1.45 -23.31
C MET A 500 -31.34 -0.16 -22.83
N PRO A 501 -31.87 -0.13 -21.59
CA PRO A 501 -32.41 1.09 -21.00
C PRO A 501 -31.35 2.18 -20.87
N ARG A 502 -31.79 3.44 -20.83
CA ARG A 502 -30.91 4.60 -20.64
C ARG A 502 -30.14 4.46 -19.33
N GLY A 503 -28.82 4.61 -19.39
CA GLY A 503 -27.93 4.48 -18.23
C GLY A 503 -27.21 3.14 -18.12
N GLU A 504 -27.61 2.12 -18.90
CA GLU A 504 -27.06 0.76 -18.80
C GLU A 504 -26.43 0.28 -20.12
N PRO A 505 -25.29 0.84 -20.54
CA PRO A 505 -24.71 0.54 -21.84
C PRO A 505 -24.12 -0.87 -21.90
N VAL A 506 -24.44 -1.60 -22.99
CA VAL A 506 -23.77 -2.85 -23.38
C VAL A 506 -23.14 -2.66 -24.75
N ALA A 507 -21.83 -2.89 -24.85
CA ALA A 507 -21.12 -2.83 -26.12
C ALA A 507 -21.35 -4.10 -26.93
N THR A 508 -22.42 -4.11 -27.74
CA THR A 508 -22.85 -5.31 -28.46
C THR A 508 -22.08 -5.52 -29.77
N VAL A 509 -21.54 -6.72 -29.98
CA VAL A 509 -20.88 -7.12 -31.25
C VAL A 509 -21.84 -7.90 -32.15
N GLY A 510 -21.40 -8.24 -33.37
CA GLY A 510 -22.21 -9.04 -34.31
C GLY A 510 -22.55 -10.44 -33.79
N ILE A 511 -23.64 -11.02 -34.31
CA ILE A 511 -24.09 -12.38 -33.97
C ILE A 511 -22.96 -13.39 -34.21
N ASN A 512 -22.72 -14.26 -33.22
CA ASN A 512 -21.65 -15.26 -33.18
C ASN A 512 -20.21 -14.71 -33.32
N ASN A 513 -20.02 -13.39 -33.26
CA ASN A 513 -18.72 -12.78 -33.53
C ASN A 513 -17.87 -12.66 -32.25
N SER A 514 -17.49 -13.81 -31.68
CA SER A 514 -16.65 -13.88 -30.47
C SER A 514 -15.26 -13.28 -30.68
N THR A 515 -14.72 -13.33 -31.90
CA THR A 515 -13.48 -12.66 -32.31
C THR A 515 -13.56 -11.15 -32.05
N ASN A 516 -14.62 -10.48 -32.51
CA ASN A 516 -14.78 -9.05 -32.27
C ASN A 516 -15.05 -8.73 -30.79
N ALA A 517 -15.75 -9.61 -30.06
CA ALA A 517 -15.91 -9.43 -28.61
C ALA A 517 -14.54 -9.43 -27.90
N ALA A 518 -13.67 -10.38 -28.24
CA ALA A 518 -12.31 -10.45 -27.70
C ALA A 518 -11.46 -9.24 -28.10
N LEU A 519 -11.45 -8.85 -29.37
CA LEU A 519 -10.69 -7.69 -29.84
C LEU A 519 -11.18 -6.38 -29.23
N LEU A 520 -12.48 -6.23 -29.01
CA LEU A 520 -13.04 -5.08 -28.32
C LEU A 520 -12.60 -5.04 -26.86
N ALA A 521 -12.58 -6.18 -26.16
CA ALA A 521 -12.00 -6.27 -24.82
C ALA A 521 -10.52 -5.86 -24.82
N VAL A 522 -9.73 -6.34 -25.78
CA VAL A 522 -8.31 -5.94 -25.92
C VAL A 522 -8.17 -4.44 -26.16
N ARG A 523 -9.04 -3.81 -26.97
CA ARG A 523 -9.02 -2.36 -27.20
C ARG A 523 -9.35 -1.56 -25.94
N ILE A 524 -10.32 -2.02 -25.14
CA ILE A 524 -10.67 -1.40 -23.87
C ILE A 524 -9.47 -1.47 -22.91
N LEU A 525 -8.87 -2.65 -22.74
CA LEU A 525 -7.65 -2.81 -21.94
C LEU A 525 -6.50 -1.94 -22.47
N GLY A 526 -6.32 -1.93 -23.79
CA GLY A 526 -5.29 -1.16 -24.47
C GLY A 526 -5.48 0.36 -24.38
N ALA A 527 -6.61 0.87 -23.91
CA ALA A 527 -6.80 2.29 -23.66
C ALA A 527 -5.88 2.78 -22.53
N GLU A 528 -5.62 1.94 -21.53
CA GLU A 528 -4.74 2.22 -20.38
C GLU A 528 -3.38 1.52 -20.51
N ASP A 529 -3.33 0.32 -21.09
CA ASP A 529 -2.10 -0.47 -21.22
C ASP A 529 -1.49 -0.34 -22.63
N LYS A 530 -0.35 0.38 -22.73
CA LYS A 530 0.39 0.57 -23.98
C LYS A 530 0.96 -0.74 -24.54
N THR A 531 1.32 -1.69 -23.68
CA THR A 531 1.88 -2.99 -24.11
C THR A 531 0.80 -3.84 -24.76
N ILE A 532 -0.42 -3.87 -24.18
CA ILE A 532 -1.57 -4.54 -24.79
C ILE A 532 -1.91 -3.89 -26.15
N ARG A 533 -1.90 -2.54 -26.21
CA ARG A 533 -2.13 -1.80 -27.45
C ARG A 533 -1.11 -2.16 -28.53
N GLU A 534 0.16 -2.33 -28.16
CA GLU A 534 1.21 -2.70 -29.09
C GLU A 534 1.06 -4.14 -29.60
N ARG A 535 0.71 -5.11 -28.74
CA ARG A 535 0.41 -6.48 -29.18
C ARG A 535 -0.76 -6.51 -30.17
N LEU A 536 -1.78 -5.69 -29.93
CA LEU A 536 -2.91 -5.53 -30.86
C LEU A 536 -2.46 -4.93 -32.20
N ARG A 537 -1.61 -3.89 -32.19
CA ARG A 537 -1.05 -3.26 -33.41
C ARG A 537 -0.31 -4.30 -34.26
N VAL A 538 0.60 -5.06 -33.66
CA VAL A 538 1.37 -6.12 -34.35
C VAL A 538 0.44 -7.21 -34.91
N TRP A 539 -0.59 -7.61 -34.17
CA TRP A 539 -1.58 -8.56 -34.66
C TRP A 539 -2.36 -8.03 -35.87
N MET A 540 -2.71 -6.73 -35.87
CA MET A 540 -3.39 -6.09 -37.01
C MET A 540 -2.52 -6.06 -38.27
N GLU A 541 -1.22 -5.73 -38.14
CA GLU A 541 -0.25 -5.79 -39.25
C GLU A 541 -0.09 -7.21 -39.79
N GLY A 542 -0.10 -8.22 -38.91
CA GLY A 542 -0.08 -9.63 -39.31
C GLY A 542 -1.26 -10.02 -40.20
N ASN A 543 -2.47 -9.50 -39.91
CA ASN A 543 -3.65 -9.77 -40.72
C ASN A 543 -3.59 -9.08 -42.09
N GLU A 544 -3.07 -7.85 -42.15
CA GLU A 544 -2.86 -7.14 -43.41
C GLU A 544 -1.94 -7.96 -44.33
N ASN A 545 -0.81 -8.41 -43.80
CA ASN A 545 0.13 -9.28 -44.52
C ASN A 545 -0.51 -10.60 -44.97
N GLU A 546 -1.37 -11.21 -44.14
CA GLU A 546 -2.08 -12.42 -44.50
C GLU A 546 -3.07 -12.21 -45.65
N VAL A 547 -3.83 -11.10 -45.63
CA VAL A 547 -4.76 -10.72 -46.71
C VAL A 547 -3.99 -10.49 -48.00
N MET A 548 -2.89 -9.72 -47.95
CA MET A 548 -2.05 -9.47 -49.13
C MET A 548 -1.45 -10.77 -49.70
N ARG A 549 -1.05 -11.71 -48.83
CA ARG A 549 -0.58 -13.04 -49.26
C ARG A 549 -1.69 -13.86 -49.92
N LYS A 550 -2.91 -13.82 -49.37
CA LYS A 550 -4.07 -14.52 -49.92
C LYS A 550 -4.50 -13.96 -51.27
N ASP A 551 -4.51 -12.64 -51.40
CA ASP A 551 -4.80 -11.93 -52.65
C ASP A 551 -3.76 -12.30 -53.73
N LYS A 552 -2.48 -12.26 -53.38
CA LYS A 552 -1.39 -12.70 -54.25
C LYS A 552 -1.56 -14.15 -54.72
N ALA A 553 -1.85 -15.08 -53.81
CA ALA A 553 -2.10 -16.48 -54.16
C ALA A 553 -3.33 -16.65 -55.06
N LEU A 554 -4.39 -15.86 -54.84
CA LEU A 554 -5.58 -15.87 -55.68
C LEU A 554 -5.29 -15.34 -57.10
N LEU A 555 -4.42 -14.33 -57.23
CA LEU A 555 -3.96 -13.76 -58.50
C LEU A 555 -3.02 -14.72 -59.25
N GLU A 556 -2.12 -15.40 -58.55
CA GLU A 556 -1.11 -16.29 -59.13
C GLU A 556 -1.67 -17.67 -59.49
N ASP A 557 -2.44 -18.28 -58.60
CA ASP A 557 -2.91 -19.68 -58.73
C ASP A 557 -4.32 -19.79 -59.34
N GLY A 558 -5.05 -18.66 -59.39
CA GLY A 558 -6.44 -18.60 -59.84
C GLY A 558 -7.45 -19.08 -58.78
N TRP A 559 -8.71 -18.60 -58.90
CA TRP A 559 -9.75 -18.83 -57.89
C TRP A 559 -10.10 -20.32 -57.69
N GLU A 560 -10.05 -21.14 -58.75
CA GLU A 560 -10.36 -22.59 -58.69
C GLU A 560 -9.33 -23.38 -57.86
N THR A 561 -8.04 -23.10 -58.08
CA THR A 561 -6.94 -23.74 -57.35
C THR A 561 -6.95 -23.30 -55.88
N TYR A 562 -7.19 -22.02 -55.65
CA TYR A 562 -7.30 -21.45 -54.32
C TYR A 562 -8.45 -22.09 -53.51
N LEU A 563 -9.62 -22.27 -54.13
CA LEU A 563 -10.78 -22.94 -53.51
C LEU A 563 -10.48 -24.39 -53.13
N LYS A 564 -9.84 -25.16 -54.01
CA LYS A 564 -9.41 -26.55 -53.69
C LYS A 564 -8.47 -26.60 -52.48
N GLY A 565 -7.60 -25.59 -52.32
CA GLY A 565 -6.70 -25.45 -51.16
C GLY A 565 -7.39 -25.07 -49.85
N MET A 566 -8.62 -24.52 -49.90
CA MET A 566 -9.39 -24.17 -48.70
C MET A 566 -10.10 -25.36 -48.04
N GLY A 567 -10.04 -26.56 -48.63
CA GLY A 567 -10.71 -27.75 -48.13
C GLY A 567 -12.23 -27.61 -48.06
N LYS A 568 -12.80 -26.77 -48.95
CA LYS A 568 -14.24 -26.51 -49.08
C LYS A 568 -14.80 -27.06 -50.37
#